data_AF-A0A3C1IFD9-F1
#
_entry.id   AF-A0A3C1IFD9-F1
#
_cell.length_a   1.000
_cell.length_b   1.000
_cell.length_c   1.000
_cell.angle_alpha   90.00
_cell.angle_beta   90.00
_cell.angle_gamma   90.00
#
_symmetry.space_group_name_H-M   'P 1'
#
loop_
_entity.id
_entity.type
_entity.pdbx_description
1 polymer ?
#
loop_
_entity_poly.entity_id
_entity_poly.type
_entity_poly.pdbx_seq_one_letter_code
_entity_poly.pdbx_strand_id
1 'polypeptide(L)' 'RRTGVAQQMVTYLQQVAQLEGASALTVSADLQNEAAQQSYLAMGFKRRALTDAYFLKSF' A
#
# COMPACT_ATOMS: atom_id res chain seq x y z
N ARG A 1 2.81 7.05 16.91
CA ARG A 1 1.78 7.10 15.83
C ARG A 1 2.20 8.19 14.83
N ARG A 2 2.80 7.81 13.69
CA ARG A 2 3.34 8.69 12.62
C ARG A 2 2.83 8.24 11.22
N THR A 3 1.56 7.88 11.10
CA THR A 3 1.00 7.35 9.84
C THR A 3 0.57 8.43 8.85
N GLY A 4 0.44 9.70 9.28
CA GLY A 4 -0.08 10.78 8.44
C GLY A 4 0.74 11.04 7.18
N VAL A 5 2.08 11.06 7.28
CA VAL A 5 2.96 11.27 6.11
C VAL A 5 2.87 10.11 5.13
N ALA A 6 2.89 8.87 5.63
CA ALA A 6 2.77 7.69 4.78
C ALA A 6 1.42 7.65 4.06
N GLN A 7 0.34 8.04 4.73
CA GLN A 7 -0.98 8.11 4.13
C GLN A 7 -1.08 9.21 3.07
N GLN A 8 -0.52 10.40 3.33
CA GLN A 8 -0.44 11.47 2.33
C GLN A 8 0.36 11.03 1.09
N MET A 9 1.48 10.34 1.30
CA MET A 9 2.31 9.82 0.20
C MET A 9 1.57 8.77 -0.63
N VAL A 10 0.85 7.85 -0.01
CA VAL A 10 0.01 6.87 -0.72
C VAL A 10 -1.10 7.56 -1.52
N THR A 11 -1.77 8.57 -0.95
CA THR A 11 -2.79 9.35 -1.67
C THR A 11 -2.20 10.05 -2.89
N TYR A 12 -1.03 10.67 -2.74
CA TYR A 12 -0.34 11.31 -3.86
C TYR A 12 0.03 10.30 -4.96
N LEU A 13 0.63 9.17 -4.59
CA LEU A 13 0.99 8.11 -5.54
C LEU A 13 -0.24 7.53 -6.25
N GLN A 14 -1.37 7.42 -5.56
CA GLN A 14 -2.63 6.98 -6.16
C GLN A 14 -3.10 7.97 -7.23
N GLN A 15 -3.05 9.28 -6.96
CA GLN A 15 -3.42 10.30 -7.94
C GLN A 15 -2.51 10.25 -9.18
N VAL A 16 -1.20 10.15 -8.99
CA VAL A 16 -0.23 10.02 -10.09
C VAL A 16 -0.53 8.77 -10.91
N ALA A 17 -0.72 7.62 -10.25
CA ALA A 17 -0.98 6.36 -10.94
C ALA A 17 -2.29 6.40 -11.75
N GLN A 18 -3.35 7.04 -11.24
CA GLN A 18 -4.59 7.24 -11.99
C GLN A 18 -4.39 8.13 -13.22
N LEU A 19 -3.58 9.20 -13.12
CA LEU A 19 -3.25 10.08 -14.25
C LEU A 19 -2.47 9.35 -15.35
N GLU A 20 -1.58 8.44 -14.96
CA GLU A 20 -0.80 7.60 -15.88
C GLU A 20 -1.59 6.39 -16.42
N GLY A 21 -2.89 6.28 -16.09
CA GLY A 21 -3.75 5.18 -16.56
C GLY A 21 -3.46 3.82 -15.93
N ALA A 22 -2.74 3.79 -14.80
CA ALA A 22 -2.55 2.55 -14.05
C ALA A 22 -3.87 2.13 -13.38
N SER A 23 -4.03 0.82 -13.15
CA SER A 23 -5.24 0.24 -12.55
C SER A 23 -5.10 -0.08 -11.06
N ALA A 24 -3.87 -0.04 -10.52
CA ALA A 24 -3.60 -0.32 -9.11
C ALA A 24 -2.23 0.19 -8.62
N LEU A 25 -2.08 0.30 -7.30
CA LEU A 25 -0.80 0.36 -6.59
C LEU A 25 -0.45 -0.98 -5.95
N THR A 26 0.84 -1.28 -5.90
CA THR A 26 1.40 -2.49 -5.28
C THR A 26 2.48 -2.10 -4.28
N VAL A 27 2.47 -2.70 -3.10
CA VAL A 27 3.51 -2.55 -2.08
C VAL A 27 3.86 -3.90 -1.49
N SER A 28 5.11 -4.07 -1.06
CA SER A 28 5.58 -5.25 -0.32
C SER A 28 6.17 -4.84 1.02
N ALA A 29 6.08 -5.73 1.99
CA ALA A 29 6.72 -5.61 3.28
C ALA A 29 7.49 -6.88 3.60
N ASP A 30 8.47 -6.79 4.47
CA ASP A 30 9.04 -7.99 5.10
C ASP A 30 7.96 -8.70 5.95
N LEU A 31 7.96 -10.04 5.95
CA LEU A 31 7.02 -10.85 6.74
C LEU A 31 7.10 -10.58 8.24
N GLN A 32 8.27 -10.20 8.75
CA GLN A 32 8.52 -9.86 10.16
C GLN A 32 8.13 -8.42 10.48
N ASN A 33 7.96 -7.56 9.47
CA ASN A 33 7.55 -6.18 9.67
C ASN A 33 6.02 -6.05 9.77
N GLU A 34 5.47 -6.58 10.85
CA GLU A 34 4.03 -6.55 11.13
C GLU A 34 3.47 -5.12 11.15
N ALA A 35 4.25 -4.16 11.66
CA ALA A 35 3.84 -2.76 11.71
C ALA A 35 3.60 -2.15 10.32
N ALA A 36 4.45 -2.46 9.34
CA ALA A 36 4.26 -2.03 7.96
C ALA A 36 3.05 -2.74 7.32
N GLN A 37 2.93 -4.06 7.53
CA GLN A 37 1.78 -4.84 7.03
C GLN A 37 0.45 -4.27 7.54
N GLN A 38 0.34 -3.98 8.85
CA GLN A 38 -0.85 -3.37 9.43
C GLN A 38 -1.11 -1.96 8.90
N SER A 39 -0.06 -1.18 8.63
CA SER A 39 -0.20 0.15 8.04
C SER A 39 -0.78 0.09 6.62
N TYR A 40 -0.32 -0.83 5.78
CA TYR A 40 -0.87 -1.00 4.43
C TYR A 40 -2.31 -1.49 4.43
N LEU A 41 -2.66 -2.41 5.34
CA LEU A 41 -4.04 -2.85 5.55
C LEU A 41 -4.93 -1.67 5.96
N ALA A 42 -4.50 -0.84 6.91
CA ALA A 42 -5.23 0.35 7.34
C ALA A 42 -5.39 1.40 6.21
N MET A 43 -4.47 1.44 5.25
CA MET A 43 -4.56 2.29 4.06
C MET A 43 -5.41 1.68 2.94
N GLY A 44 -6.03 0.52 3.15
CA GLY A 44 -6.96 -0.12 2.23
C GLY A 44 -6.30 -0.95 1.14
N PHE A 45 -5.01 -1.29 1.28
CA PHE A 45 -4.44 -2.33 0.44
C PHE A 45 -4.92 -3.72 0.89
N LYS A 46 -5.03 -4.65 -0.05
CA LYS A 46 -5.42 -6.04 0.18
C LYS A 46 -4.23 -6.96 -0.03
N ARG A 47 -3.96 -7.87 0.90
CA ARG A 47 -2.91 -8.88 0.75
C ARG A 47 -3.22 -9.81 -0.42
N ARG A 48 -2.25 -10.07 -1.31
CA ARG A 48 -2.40 -11.01 -2.45
C ARG A 48 -1.46 -12.22 -2.38
N ALA A 49 -0.33 -12.12 -1.70
CA ALA A 49 0.60 -13.25 -1.52
C ALA A 49 0.96 -13.44 -0.04
N LEU A 50 1.00 -14.72 0.38
CA LEU A 50 1.37 -15.13 1.74
C LEU A 50 2.89 -15.21 1.93
N THR A 51 3.66 -15.45 0.86
CA THR A 51 5.12 -15.66 0.93
C THR A 51 5.92 -14.38 1.08
N ASP A 52 5.49 -13.27 0.46
CA ASP A 52 6.30 -12.04 0.40
C ASP A 52 5.55 -10.78 0.88
N ALA A 53 4.52 -10.96 1.73
CA ALA A 53 3.61 -9.90 2.21
C ALA A 53 3.38 -8.79 1.16
N TYR A 54 2.79 -9.22 0.05
CA TYR A 54 2.46 -8.34 -1.07
C TYR A 54 1.03 -7.83 -0.95
N PHE A 55 0.83 -6.54 -1.18
CA PHE A 55 -0.45 -5.87 -1.05
C PHE A 55 -0.79 -5.04 -2.30
N LEU A 56 -2.06 -5.06 -2.67
CA LEU A 56 -2.61 -4.40 -3.86
C LEU A 56 -3.74 -3.45 -3.46
N LYS A 57 -3.75 -2.25 -4.02
CA LYS A 57 -4.87 -1.30 -3.94
C LYS A 57 -5.30 -0.93 -5.36
N SER A 58 -6.44 -1.46 -5.79
CA SER A 58 -7.07 -1.11 -7.07
C SER A 58 -7.74 0.26 -6.99
N PHE A 59 -7.87 0.93 -8.14
CA PHE A 59 -8.55 2.23 -8.27
C PHE A 59 -9.99 2.11 -8.75
#